data_AF-A0A914KSK3-F1
#
_entry.id   AF-A0A914KSK3-F1
#
_cell.length_a   1.000
_cell.length_b   1.000
_cell.length_c   1.000
_cell.angle_alpha   90.00
_cell.angle_beta   90.00
_cell.angle_gamma   90.00
#
_symmetry.space_group_name_H-M   'P 1'
#
loop_
_entity.id
_entity.type
_entity.pdbx_description
1 polymer ?
#
loop_
_entity_poly.entity_id
_entity_poly.type
_entity_poly.pdbx_seq_one_letter_code
_entity_poly.pdbx_strand_id
1 'polypeptide(L)'
;MGLVASVGKNNDELVDNLVKHDSIKMRLVDRGKFMPENDVEENAYKDSAWKSDLGLPGFLHISAPCIYANVLEHLDLQKGQSFLNIGSGTGYLSTMAGFFLEENGINHGVELYMVNHNNDNNKGAGDTDDDGNTTSNLNPLIWI
;
A
#
# COMPACT_ATOMS: atom_id res chain seq x y z
N MET A 1 -21.94 -10.42 4.51
CA MET A 1 -21.50 -11.78 4.10
C MET A 1 -20.01 -11.82 4.32
N GLY A 2 -19.51 -12.79 5.09
CA GLY A 2 -18.07 -12.89 5.37
C GLY A 2 -17.34 -13.30 4.09
N LEU A 3 -16.57 -12.37 3.51
CA LEU A 3 -15.58 -12.70 2.50
C LEU A 3 -14.53 -13.56 3.19
N VAL A 4 -14.50 -14.84 2.85
CA VAL A 4 -13.33 -15.67 3.13
C VAL A 4 -12.21 -15.03 2.33
N ALA A 5 -11.21 -14.45 3.00
CA ALA A 5 -10.07 -13.85 2.31
C ALA A 5 -9.45 -14.90 1.41
N SER A 6 -9.54 -14.72 0.09
CA SER A 6 -8.84 -15.61 -0.83
C SER A 6 -7.34 -15.43 -0.63
N VAL A 7 -6.60 -16.53 -0.55
CA VAL A 7 -5.16 -16.52 -0.38
C VAL A 7 -4.53 -16.99 -1.68
N GLY A 8 -3.77 -16.12 -2.35
CA GLY A 8 -2.88 -16.49 -3.44
C GLY A 8 -1.49 -16.84 -2.90
N LYS A 9 -0.72 -17.67 -3.62
CA LYS A 9 0.69 -17.95 -3.27
C LYS A 9 1.66 -16.86 -3.76
N ASN A 10 1.21 -16.04 -4.70
CA ASN A 10 1.98 -14.98 -5.34
C ASN A 10 1.03 -13.90 -5.87
N ASN A 11 1.57 -12.83 -6.45
CA ASN A 11 0.78 -11.73 -7.00
C ASN A 11 -0.18 -12.18 -8.10
N ASP A 12 0.22 -13.13 -8.94
CA ASP A 12 -0.63 -13.61 -10.03
C ASP A 12 -1.85 -14.38 -9.53
N GLU A 13 -1.65 -15.30 -8.58
CA GLU A 13 -2.74 -16.04 -7.94
C GLU A 13 -3.63 -15.11 -7.11
N LEU A 14 -3.06 -14.09 -6.46
CA LEU A 14 -3.85 -13.04 -5.80
C LEU A 14 -4.78 -12.37 -6.81
N VAL A 15 -4.25 -11.92 -7.95
CA VAL A 15 -5.04 -11.25 -8.99
C VAL A 15 -6.07 -12.18 -9.62
N ASP A 16 -5.73 -13.46 -9.83
CA ASP A 16 -6.68 -14.48 -10.32
C ASP A 16 -7.91 -14.57 -9.40
N ASN A 17 -7.69 -14.54 -8.08
CA ASN A 17 -8.76 -14.64 -7.11
C ASN A 17 -9.66 -13.39 -7.04
N LEU A 18 -9.24 -12.25 -7.61
CA LEU A 18 -10.01 -11.00 -7.57
C LEU A 18 -11.09 -10.89 -8.67
N VAL A 19 -11.21 -11.89 -9.57
CA VAL A 19 -12.19 -12.07 -10.67
C VAL A 19 -13.13 -10.88 -10.95
N LYS A 20 -12.53 -9.76 -11.38
CA LYS A 20 -13.21 -8.66 -12.08
C LYS A 20 -12.32 -8.16 -13.21
N HIS A 21 -12.99 -7.70 -14.27
CA HIS A 21 -12.52 -7.63 -15.66
C HIS A 21 -11.27 -6.76 -15.94
N ASP A 22 -10.82 -5.91 -15.02
CA ASP A 22 -9.71 -4.96 -15.25
C ASP A 22 -8.48 -5.13 -14.35
N SER A 23 -8.34 -6.27 -13.68
CA SER A 23 -7.24 -6.51 -12.74
C SER A 23 -5.87 -6.78 -13.39
N ILE A 24 -5.76 -6.71 -14.73
CA ILE A 24 -4.52 -7.06 -15.46
C ILE A 24 -3.35 -6.15 -15.06
N LYS A 25 -3.56 -4.84 -14.92
CA LYS A 25 -2.48 -3.92 -14.53
C LYS A 25 -2.04 -4.12 -13.07
N MET A 26 -2.86 -4.74 -12.22
CA MET A 26 -2.44 -5.15 -10.87
C MET A 26 -1.38 -6.27 -10.91
N ARG A 27 -1.34 -7.09 -11.97
CA ARG A 27 -0.28 -8.11 -12.14
C ARG A 27 1.11 -7.47 -12.29
N LEU A 28 1.17 -6.27 -12.86
CA LEU A 28 2.42 -5.55 -13.11
C LEU A 28 3.02 -4.95 -11.83
N VAL A 29 2.21 -4.84 -10.76
CA VAL A 29 2.59 -4.23 -9.50
C VAL A 29 2.48 -5.26 -8.40
N ASP A 30 3.59 -5.96 -8.14
CA ASP A 30 3.67 -6.97 -7.09
C ASP A 30 3.46 -6.33 -5.71
N ARG A 31 2.34 -6.69 -5.07
CA ARG A 31 1.94 -6.19 -3.75
C ARG A 31 3.01 -6.44 -2.67
N GLY A 32 3.75 -7.55 -2.76
CA GLY A 32 4.80 -7.89 -1.78
C GLY A 32 5.95 -6.88 -1.76
N LYS A 33 6.20 -6.15 -2.86
CA LYS A 33 7.27 -5.14 -2.94
C LYS A 33 6.96 -3.84 -2.18
N PHE A 34 5.73 -3.69 -1.71
CA PHE A 34 5.26 -2.48 -1.03
C PHE A 34 5.11 -2.69 0.48
N MET A 35 5.61 -3.81 1.02
CA MET A 35 5.59 -4.14 2.44
C MET A 35 6.97 -4.65 2.90
N PRO A 36 7.26 -4.61 4.22
CA PRO A 36 8.47 -5.18 4.78
C PRO A 36 8.60 -6.68 4.49
N GLU A 37 9.83 -7.15 4.25
CA GLU A 37 10.10 -8.55 3.87
C GLU A 37 9.55 -9.56 4.88
N ASN A 38 9.59 -9.23 6.18
CA ASN A 38 9.06 -10.06 7.26
C ASN A 38 7.52 -10.21 7.24
N ASP A 39 6.82 -9.31 6.56
CA ASP A 39 5.36 -9.31 6.46
C ASP A 39 4.84 -9.96 5.17
N VAL A 40 5.70 -10.13 4.15
CA VAL A 40 5.31 -10.57 2.80
C VAL A 40 4.66 -11.96 2.82
N GLU A 41 5.33 -12.95 3.40
CA GLU A 41 4.88 -14.34 3.36
C GLU A 41 3.49 -14.51 3.96
N GLU A 42 3.21 -13.79 5.06
CA GLU A 42 1.94 -13.88 5.74
C GLU A 42 0.86 -13.00 5.09
N ASN A 43 1.19 -11.81 4.59
CA ASN A 43 0.18 -10.79 4.30
C ASN A 43 0.08 -10.35 2.83
N ALA A 44 1.13 -10.53 2.01
CA ALA A 44 1.20 -9.94 0.68
C ALA A 44 0.07 -10.36 -0.25
N TYR A 45 -0.31 -11.63 -0.21
CA TYR A 45 -1.18 -12.24 -1.23
C TYR A 45 -2.54 -12.68 -0.68
N LYS A 46 -2.94 -12.11 0.46
CA LYS A 46 -4.28 -12.24 1.03
C LYS A 46 -5.14 -11.07 0.59
N ASP A 47 -6.43 -11.32 0.35
CA ASP A 47 -7.40 -10.24 0.18
C ASP A 47 -7.78 -9.57 1.52
N SER A 48 -6.78 -9.01 2.20
CA SER A 48 -6.91 -8.33 3.49
C SER A 48 -6.04 -7.10 3.55
N ALA A 49 -6.47 -6.10 4.33
CA ALA A 49 -5.64 -4.96 4.64
C ALA A 49 -4.45 -5.39 5.52
N TRP A 50 -3.33 -4.71 5.37
CA TRP A 50 -2.16 -4.86 6.22
C TRP A 50 -1.80 -3.51 6.84
N LYS A 51 -1.30 -3.54 8.08
CA LYS A 51 -0.78 -2.37 8.80
C LYS A 51 0.53 -2.75 9.46
N SER A 52 1.47 -1.81 9.53
CA SER A 52 2.68 -2.03 10.33
C SER A 52 2.35 -2.03 11.82
N ASP A 53 2.95 -2.97 12.55
CA ASP A 53 2.77 -3.10 14.01
C ASP A 53 3.48 -1.99 14.78
N LEU A 54 4.61 -1.52 14.24
CA LEU A 54 5.44 -0.47 14.82
C LEU A 54 5.35 0.75 13.89
N GLY A 55 5.00 1.91 14.45
CA GLY A 55 4.91 3.17 13.73
C GLY A 55 6.26 3.73 13.24
N LEU A 56 7.24 2.88 12.96
CA LEU A 56 8.56 3.23 12.45
C LEU A 56 8.75 2.60 11.05
N PRO A 57 9.02 3.40 10.00
CA PRO A 57 9.14 4.86 9.99
C PRO A 57 7.78 5.60 9.98
N GLY A 58 6.66 4.88 10.05
CA GLY A 58 5.30 5.42 10.20
C GLY A 58 4.25 4.31 10.33
N PHE A 59 2.99 4.66 10.58
CA PHE A 59 1.88 3.71 10.49
C PHE A 59 1.55 3.44 9.03
N LEU A 60 2.25 2.47 8.44
CA LEU A 60 1.99 2.07 7.07
C LEU A 60 0.68 1.30 7.02
N HIS A 61 -0.15 1.60 6.04
CA HIS A 61 -1.39 0.91 5.77
C HIS A 61 -1.48 0.60 4.29
N ILE A 62 -1.79 -0.65 3.97
CA ILE A 62 -2.08 -1.10 2.62
C ILE A 62 -3.47 -1.72 2.66
N SER A 63 -4.43 -1.10 1.97
CA SER A 63 -5.82 -1.56 1.90
C SER A 63 -5.91 -2.95 1.28
N ALA A 64 -7.04 -3.64 1.46
CA ALA A 64 -7.23 -4.95 0.81
C ALA A 64 -7.14 -4.84 -0.73
N PRO A 65 -6.56 -5.82 -1.43
CA PRO A 65 -6.46 -5.86 -2.89
C PRO A 65 -7.78 -5.55 -3.61
N CYS A 66 -8.91 -6.11 -3.14
CA CYS A 66 -10.22 -5.84 -3.73
C CYS A 66 -10.64 -4.36 -3.69
N ILE A 67 -10.19 -3.60 -2.69
CA ILE A 67 -10.45 -2.15 -2.60
C ILE A 67 -9.71 -1.42 -3.71
N TYR A 68 -8.46 -1.77 -3.98
CA TYR A 68 -7.71 -1.16 -5.09
C TYR A 68 -8.30 -1.51 -6.45
N ALA A 69 -8.75 -2.76 -6.65
CA ALA A 69 -9.46 -3.15 -7.87
C ALA A 69 -10.71 -2.27 -8.08
N ASN A 70 -11.52 -2.08 -7.04
CA ASN A 70 -12.70 -1.22 -7.10
C ASN A 70 -12.36 0.25 -7.34
N VAL A 71 -11.33 0.79 -6.68
CA VAL A 71 -10.87 2.18 -6.88
C VAL A 71 -10.39 2.39 -8.30
N LEU A 72 -9.57 1.49 -8.84
CA LEU A 72 -9.05 1.60 -10.21
C LEU A 72 -10.18 1.49 -11.25
N GLU A 73 -11.15 0.60 -11.03
CA GLU A 73 -12.35 0.48 -11.88
C GLU A 73 -13.16 1.78 -11.90
N HIS A 74 -13.33 2.45 -10.74
CA HIS A 74 -14.13 3.67 -10.65
C HIS A 74 -13.38 4.95 -11.04
N LEU A 75 -12.06 4.99 -10.87
CA LEU A 75 -11.25 6.11 -11.32
C LEU A 75 -11.17 6.16 -12.85
N ASP A 76 -11.31 5.01 -13.52
CA ASP A 76 -11.27 4.87 -14.98
C ASP A 76 -10.08 5.64 -15.59
N LEU A 77 -8.90 5.43 -15.00
CA LEU A 77 -7.69 6.19 -15.34
C LEU A 77 -7.28 5.94 -16.79
N GLN A 78 -7.20 7.03 -17.56
CA GLN A 78 -6.84 7.01 -18.97
C GLN A 78 -5.44 7.56 -19.21
N LYS A 79 -4.85 7.13 -20.33
CA LYS A 79 -3.55 7.62 -20.81
C LYS A 79 -3.51 9.15 -20.84
N GLY A 80 -2.42 9.73 -20.33
CA GLY A 80 -2.16 11.17 -20.37
C GLY A 80 -2.92 12.00 -19.34
N GLN A 81 -3.74 11.40 -18.48
CA GLN A 81 -4.41 12.12 -17.39
C GLN A 81 -3.44 12.51 -16.26
N SER A 82 -3.94 13.34 -15.34
CA SER A 82 -3.25 13.68 -14.10
C SER A 82 -3.98 13.04 -12.91
N PHE A 83 -3.23 12.40 -12.03
CA PHE A 83 -3.72 11.72 -10.82
C PHE A 83 -3.03 12.27 -9.57
N LEU A 84 -3.81 12.55 -8.54
CA LEU A 84 -3.34 12.98 -7.21
C LEU A 84 -3.84 11.98 -6.16
N ASN A 85 -2.90 11.36 -5.45
CA ASN A 85 -3.16 10.43 -4.36
C ASN A 85 -2.77 11.06 -3.01
N ILE A 86 -3.76 11.42 -2.19
CA ILE A 86 -3.55 12.00 -0.86
C ILE A 86 -3.59 10.86 0.17
N GLY A 87 -2.53 10.73 0.96
CA GLY A 87 -2.30 9.54 1.79
C GLY A 87 -1.76 8.39 0.95
N SER A 88 -0.73 8.66 0.13
CA SER A 88 -0.21 7.67 -0.81
C SER A 88 0.44 6.45 -0.15
N GLY A 89 0.72 6.52 1.15
CA GLY A 89 1.26 5.43 1.94
C GLY A 89 2.55 4.87 1.34
N THR A 90 2.59 3.56 1.16
CA THR A 90 3.74 2.86 0.56
C THR A 90 3.91 3.13 -0.95
N GLY A 91 2.96 3.83 -1.58
CA GLY A 91 2.97 4.12 -3.01
C GLY A 91 2.30 3.06 -3.87
N TYR A 92 1.75 1.98 -3.30
CA TYR A 92 1.19 0.86 -4.07
C TYR A 92 0.12 1.28 -5.11
N LEU A 93 -0.88 2.07 -4.70
CA LEU A 93 -1.89 2.62 -5.62
C LEU A 93 -1.28 3.60 -6.62
N SER A 94 -0.36 4.45 -6.18
CA SER A 94 0.33 5.39 -7.07
C SER A 94 1.10 4.63 -8.15
N THR A 95 1.82 3.55 -7.84
CA THR A 95 2.51 2.75 -8.85
C THR A 95 1.53 2.13 -9.84
N MET A 96 0.41 1.57 -9.37
CA MET A 96 -0.64 1.05 -10.27
C MET A 96 -1.17 2.16 -11.20
N ALA A 97 -1.52 3.33 -10.65
CA ALA A 97 -1.99 4.47 -11.43
C ALA A 97 -0.98 4.88 -12.53
N GLY A 98 0.32 4.83 -12.25
CA GLY A 98 1.37 5.11 -13.25
C GLY A 98 1.28 4.21 -14.49
N PHE A 99 0.94 2.93 -14.32
CA PHE A 99 0.73 2.01 -15.44
C PHE A 99 -0.55 2.31 -16.23
N PHE A 100 -1.58 2.90 -15.62
CA PHE A 100 -2.80 3.33 -16.33
C PHE A 100 -2.58 4.61 -17.13
N LEU A 101 -1.85 5.57 -16.56
CA LEU A 101 -1.65 6.90 -17.15
C LEU A 101 -0.64 6.90 -18.31
N GLU A 102 0.27 5.92 -18.35
CA GLU A 102 1.25 5.72 -19.43
C GLU A 102 2.06 6.99 -19.76
N GLU A 103 2.52 7.10 -21.02
CA GLU A 103 3.26 8.25 -21.53
C GLU A 103 2.42 9.54 -21.43
N ASN A 104 3.07 10.62 -21.03
CA ASN A 104 2.49 11.95 -20.77
C ASN A 104 1.51 12.02 -19.57
N GLY A 105 1.34 10.93 -18.84
CA GLY A 105 0.60 10.90 -17.58
C GLY A 105 1.33 11.62 -16.45
N ILE A 106 0.58 12.27 -15.55
CA ILE A 106 1.10 12.90 -14.33
C ILE A 106 0.56 12.14 -13.12
N ASN A 107 1.45 11.76 -12.20
CA ASN A 107 1.09 10.98 -11.02
C ASN A 107 1.79 11.55 -9.79
N HIS A 108 1.01 12.15 -8.90
CA HIS A 108 1.49 12.76 -7.68
C HIS A 108 0.94 12.02 -6.45
N GLY A 109 1.83 11.66 -5.53
CA GLY A 109 1.48 11.16 -4.20
C GLY A 109 1.86 12.17 -3.12
N VAL A 110 0.99 12.35 -2.14
CA VAL A 110 1.27 13.12 -0.93
C VAL A 110 1.13 12.18 0.27
N GLU A 111 2.19 12.07 1.05
CA GLU A 111 2.22 11.26 2.28
C GLU A 111 2.87 12.08 3.40
N LEU A 112 2.32 11.95 4.60
CA LEU A 112 2.79 12.66 5.79
C LEU A 112 4.01 11.96 6.42
N TYR A 113 4.05 10.63 6.35
CA TYR A 113 5.13 9.83 6.95
C TYR A 113 6.20 9.46 5.91
N MET A 114 7.46 9.66 6.25
CA MET A 114 8.58 9.27 5.41
C MET A 114 8.64 7.73 5.33
N VAL A 115 8.41 7.16 4.14
CA VAL A 115 8.69 5.73 3.88
C VAL A 115 10.17 5.61 3.55
N ASN A 116 11.00 5.27 4.56
CA ASN A 116 12.39 4.92 4.29
C ASN A 116 12.43 3.54 3.62
N HIS A 117 12.65 3.50 2.30
CA HIS A 117 12.85 2.26 1.52
C HIS A 117 14.22 1.59 1.77
N ASN A 118 14.93 1.97 2.83
CA ASN A 118 16.23 1.42 3.12
C ASN A 118 16.07 0.08 3.85
N ASN A 119 16.50 -0.99 3.20
CA ASN A 119 16.65 -2.34 3.75
C ASN A 119 17.81 -2.36 4.75
N ASP A 120 17.65 -1.64 5.85
CA ASP A 120 18.68 -1.47 6.85
C ASP A 120 18.28 -2.31 8.07
N ASN A 121 18.82 -3.52 8.12
CA ASN A 121 18.99 -4.32 9.34
C ASN A 121 19.89 -3.61 10.38
N ASN A 122 19.81 -2.29 10.50
CA ASN A 122 20.57 -1.51 11.45
C ASN A 122 19.65 -1.06 12.58
N LYS A 123 19.70 -1.86 13.64
CA LYS A 123 19.24 -1.54 14.99
C LYS A 123 19.51 -0.06 15.31
N GLY A 124 18.47 0.75 15.44
CA GLY A 124 18.49 1.93 16.33
C GLY A 124 17.66 1.54 17.56
N ALA A 125 18.25 1.33 18.73
CA ALA A 125 18.65 2.43 19.60
C ALA A 125 17.59 3.54 19.52
N GLY A 126 16.55 3.42 20.36
CA GLY A 126 15.60 4.51 20.54
C GLY A 126 16.35 5.71 21.10
N ASP A 127 16.25 6.85 20.43
CA ASP A 127 16.55 8.12 21.05
C ASP A 127 15.44 8.39 22.06
N THR A 128 15.71 8.09 23.33
CA THR A 128 14.94 8.59 24.46
C THR A 128 15.30 10.06 24.65
N ASP A 129 14.29 10.92 24.78
CA ASP A 129 14.48 12.20 25.44
C ASP A 129 14.86 11.98 26.91
N ASP A 130 15.62 12.92 27.49
CA ASP A 130 16.21 12.82 28.85
C ASP A 130 15.16 12.65 29.97
N ASP A 131 13.87 12.77 29.67
CA ASP A 131 12.75 12.63 30.61
C ASP A 131 11.93 11.33 30.44
N GLY A 132 12.28 10.45 29.49
CA GLY A 132 11.71 9.10 29.37
C GLY A 132 10.20 9.06 29.09
N ASN A 133 9.64 10.08 28.46
CA ASN A 133 8.19 10.20 28.26
C ASN A 133 7.81 10.02 26.79
N THR A 134 7.26 8.86 26.43
CA THR A 134 6.70 8.63 25.10
C THR A 134 5.44 9.47 24.90
N THR A 135 5.54 10.53 24.09
CA THR A 135 4.38 11.34 23.70
C THR A 135 3.47 10.53 22.78
N SER A 136 2.53 9.80 23.37
CA SER A 136 1.40 9.20 22.66
C SER A 136 0.35 10.27 22.41
N ASN A 137 0.37 10.86 21.21
CA ASN A 137 -0.78 11.58 20.66
C ASN A 137 -0.57 11.81 19.18
N LEU A 138 -1.25 11.03 18.34
CA LEU A 138 -1.89 11.52 17.12
C LEU A 138 -2.89 10.45 16.68
N ASN A 139 -4.17 10.75 16.84
CA ASN A 139 -5.27 9.98 16.28
C ASN A 139 -5.97 10.87 15.23
N PRO A 140 -5.69 10.69 13.93
CA PRO A 140 -6.56 11.19 12.89
C PRO A 140 -6.94 10.03 11.96
N LEU A 141 -7.98 9.29 12.34
CA LEU A 141 -8.57 8.28 11.48
C LEU A 141 -9.62 8.93 10.58
N ILE A 142 -9.17 9.47 9.45
CA ILE A 142 -10.01 9.54 8.24
C ILE A 142 -9.72 8.25 7.48
N TRP A 143 -10.66 7.31 7.55
CA TRP A 143 -10.69 6.13 6.70
C TRP A 143 -11.63 6.43 5.53
N ILE A 144 -11.11 6.41 4.31
CA ILE A 144 -11.92 6.18 3.11
C ILE A 144 -11.93 4.67 2.88
#